data_AF-A0A3A0A465-F1
#
_entry.id   AF-A0A3A0A465-F1
#
_cell.length_a   1.000
_cell.length_b   1.000
_cell.length_c   1.000
_cell.angle_alpha   90.00
_cell.angle_beta   90.00
_cell.angle_gamma   90.00
#
_symmetry.space_group_name_H-M   'P 1'
#
loop_
_entity.id
_entity.type
_entity.pdbx_description
1 polymer ?
#
loop_
_entity_poly.entity_id
_entity_poly.type
_entity_poly.pdbx_seq_one_letter_code
_entity_poly.pdbx_strand_id
1 'polypeptide(L)'
;MAELSIRQSEAVPGVAGWVRALRAVYLVCAALLTVGVIGQVFFAGAALLVNGRYLEMHRVLAHLIELLAMLTVVAGLLTRLSWRIQTLGLLFLLLMFAQYAFLYAMPALGLPALRALHAVNALAMFWVALRLGQRTWQQLYGGEATRHDR
;
A
#
# COMPACT_ATOMS: atom_id res chain seq x y z
N MET A 1 9.55 59.96 1.22
CA MET A 1 10.00 59.33 -0.03
C MET A 1 10.61 57.99 0.35
N ALA A 2 9.81 56.93 0.48
CA ALA A 2 9.19 56.14 -0.59
C ALA A 2 10.15 55.08 -1.18
N GLU A 3 10.48 54.08 -0.36
CA GLU A 3 10.84 52.73 -0.79
C GLU A 3 10.14 51.78 0.21
N LEU A 4 8.90 51.34 0.01
CA LEU A 4 8.45 50.43 -1.05
C LEU A 4 9.42 49.26 -1.31
N SER A 5 10.15 48.78 -0.30
CA SER A 5 10.54 47.37 -0.28
C SER A 5 9.37 46.57 0.28
N ILE A 6 8.34 46.39 -0.55
CA ILE A 6 7.37 45.32 -0.41
C ILE A 6 8.19 44.03 -0.32
N ARG A 7 8.46 43.56 0.91
CA ARG A 7 8.76 42.16 1.14
C ARG A 7 7.48 41.45 0.74
N GLN A 8 7.38 41.11 -0.54
CA GLN A 8 6.52 40.04 -0.97
C GLN A 8 6.96 38.86 -0.12
N SER A 9 6.15 38.54 0.90
CA SER A 9 6.14 37.23 1.49
C SER A 9 5.83 36.31 0.32
N GLU A 10 6.87 35.79 -0.33
CA GLU A 10 6.74 34.67 -1.25
C GLU A 10 6.06 33.58 -0.42
N ALA A 11 4.74 33.49 -0.56
CA ALA A 11 3.96 32.45 0.03
C ALA A 11 4.55 31.17 -0.54
N VAL A 12 5.34 30.47 0.27
CA VAL A 12 5.90 29.16 -0.06
C VAL A 12 4.75 28.38 -0.68
N PRO A 13 4.79 28.05 -1.99
CA PRO A 13 3.61 27.58 -2.67
C PRO A 13 3.14 26.32 -1.95
N GLY A 14 1.97 26.43 -1.31
CA GLY A 14 1.33 25.31 -0.65
C GLY A 14 1.24 24.16 -1.64
N VAL A 15 1.45 22.93 -1.16
CA VAL A 15 1.38 21.73 -1.99
C VAL A 15 0.11 21.78 -2.85
N ALA A 16 0.26 21.74 -4.17
CA ALA A 16 -0.85 21.90 -5.11
C ALA A 16 -2.01 20.95 -4.78
N GLY A 17 -3.26 21.40 -4.96
CA GLY A 17 -4.46 20.65 -4.55
C GLY A 17 -4.52 19.23 -5.12
N TRP A 18 -4.04 19.03 -6.36
CA TRP A 18 -3.97 17.71 -6.99
C TRP A 18 -2.99 16.75 -6.28
N VAL A 19 -1.87 17.26 -5.73
CA VAL A 19 -0.92 16.43 -4.95
C VAL A 19 -1.57 15.97 -3.64
N ARG A 20 -2.38 16.83 -3.01
CA ARG A 20 -3.16 16.44 -1.81
C ARG A 20 -4.17 15.35 -2.13
N ALA A 21 -4.88 15.48 -3.25
CA ALA A 21 -5.81 14.46 -3.72
C ALA A 21 -5.11 13.12 -3.97
N LEU A 22 -3.96 13.12 -4.66
CA LEU A 22 -3.16 11.91 -4.89
C LEU A 22 -2.68 11.25 -3.59
N ARG A 23 -2.27 12.04 -2.60
CA ARG A 23 -1.88 11.53 -1.27
C ARG A 23 -3.04 10.87 -0.55
N ALA A 24 -4.24 11.45 -0.65
CA ALA A 24 -5.45 10.83 -0.11
C ALA A 24 -5.79 9.52 -0.83
N VAL A 25 -5.72 9.49 -2.17
CA VAL A 25 -5.89 8.26 -2.96
C VAL A 25 -4.87 7.20 -2.54
N TYR A 26 -3.61 7.56 -2.36
CA TYR A 26 -2.57 6.64 -1.92
C TYR A 26 -2.88 6.03 -0.54
N LEU A 27 -3.34 6.85 0.40
CA LEU A 27 -3.76 6.41 1.73
C LEU A 27 -4.96 5.46 1.67
N VAL A 28 -5.97 5.79 0.85
CA VAL A 28 -7.13 4.91 0.61
C VAL A 28 -6.68 3.59 0.00
N CYS A 29 -5.77 3.61 -0.97
CA CYS A 29 -5.21 2.38 -1.55
C CYS A 29 -4.52 1.53 -0.48
N ALA A 30 -3.70 2.12 0.39
CA ALA A 30 -3.03 1.39 1.48
C ALA A 30 -4.04 0.75 2.46
N ALA A 31 -5.13 1.45 2.78
CA ALA A 31 -6.21 0.90 3.61
C ALA A 31 -6.94 -0.26 2.91
N LEU A 32 -7.29 -0.09 1.64
CA LEU A 32 -7.94 -1.12 0.82
C LEU A 32 -7.04 -2.35 0.64
N LEU A 33 -5.73 -2.18 0.46
CA LEU A 33 -4.77 -3.30 0.43
C LEU A 33 -4.77 -4.05 1.76
N THR A 34 -4.77 -3.34 2.88
CA THR A 34 -4.82 -3.95 4.23
C THR A 34 -6.07 -4.79 4.41
N VAL A 35 -7.25 -4.20 4.14
CA VAL A 35 -8.54 -4.91 4.24
C VAL A 35 -8.62 -6.05 3.23
N GLY A 36 -8.10 -5.85 2.03
CA GLY A 36 -8.02 -6.87 0.99
C GLY A 36 -7.24 -8.09 1.44
N VAL A 37 -6.06 -7.91 2.05
CA VAL A 37 -5.26 -9.03 2.55
C VAL A 37 -5.98 -9.76 3.71
N ILE A 38 -6.68 -9.04 4.60
CA ILE A 38 -7.54 -9.69 5.61
C ILE A 38 -8.60 -10.55 4.93
N GLY A 39 -9.29 -10.02 3.92
CA GLY A 39 -10.28 -10.74 3.13
C GLY A 39 -9.70 -11.96 2.42
N GLN A 40 -8.48 -11.86 1.87
CA GLN A 40 -7.76 -12.98 1.25
C GLN A 40 -7.57 -14.14 2.21
N VAL A 41 -7.05 -13.84 3.41
CA VAL A 41 -6.80 -14.85 4.45
C VAL A 41 -8.12 -15.45 4.93
N PHE A 42 -9.16 -14.63 5.10
CA PHE A 42 -10.50 -15.10 5.45
C PHE A 42 -11.05 -16.07 4.40
N PHE A 43 -11.04 -15.71 3.11
CA PHE A 43 -11.58 -16.57 2.06
C PHE A 43 -10.74 -17.84 1.83
N ALA A 44 -9.41 -17.76 2.00
CA ALA A 44 -8.55 -18.94 1.99
C ALA A 44 -8.92 -19.92 3.13
N GLY A 45 -9.08 -19.39 4.35
CA GLY A 45 -9.54 -20.16 5.51
C GLY A 45 -10.93 -20.74 5.31
N ALA A 46 -11.88 -19.95 4.80
CA ALA A 46 -13.24 -20.40 4.50
C ALA A 46 -13.26 -21.49 3.41
N ALA A 47 -12.40 -21.38 2.40
CA ALA A 47 -12.27 -22.41 1.36
C ALA A 47 -11.78 -23.75 1.93
N LEU A 48 -10.85 -23.70 2.90
CA LEU A 48 -10.27 -24.88 3.53
C LEU A 48 -11.17 -25.49 4.62
N LEU A 49 -11.81 -24.65 5.43
CA LEU A 49 -12.46 -25.05 6.69
C LEU A 49 -13.99 -25.10 6.59
N VAL A 50 -14.59 -24.45 5.58
CA VAL A 50 -16.06 -24.34 5.45
C VAL A 50 -16.56 -24.95 4.15
N ASN A 51 -16.12 -24.41 2.99
CA ASN A 51 -16.56 -24.89 1.68
C ASN A 51 -15.61 -24.41 0.56
N GLY A 52 -15.16 -25.33 -0.30
CA GLY A 52 -14.24 -25.05 -1.39
C GLY A 52 -14.68 -23.94 -2.37
N ARG A 53 -15.98 -23.62 -2.47
CA ARG A 53 -16.49 -22.51 -3.32
C ARG A 53 -15.91 -21.15 -2.98
N TYR A 54 -15.48 -20.93 -1.73
CA TYR A 54 -14.86 -19.66 -1.33
C TYR A 54 -13.50 -19.42 -1.98
N LEU A 55 -12.90 -20.45 -2.62
CA LEU A 55 -11.67 -20.29 -3.39
C LEU A 55 -11.86 -19.37 -4.60
N GLU A 56 -13.05 -19.32 -5.18
CA GLU A 56 -13.36 -18.37 -6.26
C GLU A 56 -13.30 -16.92 -5.74
N MET A 57 -13.91 -16.64 -4.58
CA MET A 57 -13.86 -15.32 -3.93
C MET A 57 -12.43 -14.92 -3.58
N HIS A 58 -11.63 -15.88 -3.08
CA HIS A 58 -10.20 -15.69 -2.83
C HIS A 58 -9.46 -15.27 -4.13
N ARG A 59 -9.70 -15.94 -5.26
CA ARG A 59 -9.05 -15.60 -6.54
C ARG A 59 -9.50 -14.24 -7.09
N VAL A 60 -10.80 -13.97 -7.10
CA VAL A 60 -11.34 -12.69 -7.60
C VAL A 60 -10.78 -11.51 -6.80
N LEU A 61 -10.76 -11.64 -5.47
CA LEU A 61 -10.19 -10.61 -4.61
C LEU A 61 -8.67 -10.45 -4.83
N ALA A 62 -7.95 -11.50 -5.24
CA ALA A 62 -6.50 -11.42 -5.49
C ALA A 62 -6.21 -10.52 -6.70
N HIS A 63 -7.00 -10.65 -7.78
CA HIS A 63 -6.90 -9.78 -8.95
C HIS A 63 -7.22 -8.31 -8.66
N LEU A 64 -8.15 -8.04 -7.74
CA LEU A 64 -8.42 -6.67 -7.29
C LEU A 64 -7.25 -6.08 -6.51
N ILE A 65 -6.62 -6.88 -5.64
CA ILE A 65 -5.42 -6.48 -4.90
C ILE A 65 -4.25 -6.24 -5.85
N GLU A 66 -4.11 -7.03 -6.90
CA GLU A 66 -3.08 -6.84 -7.93
C GLU A 66 -3.18 -5.48 -8.61
N LEU A 67 -4.38 -5.16 -9.11
CA LEU A 67 -4.64 -3.89 -9.75
C LEU A 67 -4.39 -2.73 -8.76
N LEU A 68 -4.83 -2.88 -7.52
CA LEU A 68 -4.65 -1.87 -6.48
C LEU A 68 -3.18 -1.68 -6.09
N ALA A 69 -2.39 -2.75 -6.02
CA ALA A 69 -0.96 -2.69 -5.73
C ALA A 69 -0.20 -1.95 -6.84
N MET A 70 -0.51 -2.25 -8.11
CA MET A 70 0.03 -1.52 -9.26
C MET A 70 -0.35 -0.03 -9.22
N LEU A 71 -1.64 0.25 -8.97
CA LEU A 71 -2.14 1.63 -8.83
C LEU A 71 -1.42 2.36 -7.69
N THR A 72 -1.18 1.70 -6.56
CA THR A 72 -0.48 2.30 -5.42
C THR A 72 0.93 2.73 -5.82
N VAL A 73 1.70 1.87 -6.49
CA VAL A 73 3.06 2.21 -6.93
C VAL A 73 3.05 3.37 -7.92
N VAL A 74 2.16 3.34 -8.93
CA VAL A 74 2.04 4.40 -9.95
C VAL A 74 1.60 5.73 -9.32
N ALA A 75 0.55 5.71 -8.50
CA ALA A 75 0.08 6.90 -7.78
C ALA A 75 1.20 7.46 -6.88
N GLY A 76 1.97 6.58 -6.25
CA GLY A 76 3.15 6.91 -5.46
C GLY A 76 4.05 7.90 -6.18
N LEU A 77 4.44 7.63 -7.43
CA LEU A 77 5.39 8.45 -8.20
C LEU A 77 5.01 9.94 -8.27
N LEU A 78 3.71 10.25 -8.20
CA LEU A 78 3.17 11.61 -8.33
C LEU A 78 2.86 12.29 -6.97
N THR A 79 2.86 11.54 -5.87
CA THR A 79 2.44 12.03 -4.54
C THR A 79 3.47 12.90 -3.81
N ARG A 80 4.75 12.85 -4.24
CA ARG A 80 5.88 13.43 -3.50
C ARG A 80 5.95 12.94 -2.04
N LEU A 81 5.52 11.70 -1.78
CA LEU A 81 5.70 11.05 -0.48
C LEU A 81 7.18 10.70 -0.28
N SER A 82 7.59 10.47 0.98
CA SER A 82 8.97 10.12 1.27
C SER A 82 9.36 8.80 0.59
N TRP A 83 10.61 8.68 0.14
CA TRP A 83 11.09 7.47 -0.54
C TRP A 83 10.86 6.20 0.29
N ARG A 84 10.91 6.30 1.63
CA ARG A 84 10.64 5.20 2.56
C ARG A 84 9.22 4.64 2.42
N ILE A 85 8.23 5.49 2.13
CA ILE A 85 6.84 5.07 1.88
C ILE A 85 6.73 4.41 0.51
N GLN A 86 7.42 4.96 -0.48
CA GLN A 86 7.44 4.42 -1.84
C GLN A 86 8.06 3.02 -1.88
N THR A 87 9.13 2.79 -1.12
CA THR A 87 9.75 1.46 -1.00
C THR A 87 8.84 0.45 -0.34
N LEU A 88 7.92 0.86 0.56
CA LEU A 88 6.92 -0.06 1.10
C LEU A 88 5.87 -0.43 0.05
N GLY A 89 5.45 0.51 -0.80
CA GLY A 89 4.55 0.22 -1.93
C GLY A 89 5.19 -0.73 -2.94
N LEU A 90 6.45 -0.48 -3.31
CA LEU A 90 7.23 -1.37 -4.18
C LEU A 90 7.45 -2.75 -3.53
N LEU A 91 7.79 -2.79 -2.24
CA LEU A 91 7.95 -4.05 -1.52
C LEU A 91 6.65 -4.86 -1.53
N PHE A 92 5.50 -4.23 -1.31
CA PHE A 92 4.20 -4.92 -1.39
C PHE A 92 4.00 -5.56 -2.77
N LEU A 93 4.31 -4.83 -3.85
CA LEU A 93 4.23 -5.34 -5.22
C LEU A 93 5.19 -6.52 -5.45
N LEU A 94 6.42 -6.47 -4.93
CA LEU A 94 7.37 -7.58 -5.02
C LEU A 94 6.91 -8.82 -4.24
N LEU A 95 6.36 -8.63 -3.03
CA LEU A 95 5.79 -9.72 -2.24
C LEU A 95 4.56 -10.33 -2.94
N MET A 96 3.79 -9.54 -3.69
CA MET A 96 2.70 -10.05 -4.52
C MET A 96 3.23 -10.99 -5.62
N PHE A 97 4.29 -10.63 -6.35
CA PHE A 97 4.93 -11.55 -7.29
C PHE A 97 5.49 -12.79 -6.59
N ALA A 98 6.01 -12.65 -5.38
CA ALA A 98 6.46 -13.79 -4.59
C ALA A 98 5.32 -14.77 -4.25
N GLN A 99 4.05 -14.32 -4.17
CA GLN A 99 2.91 -15.24 -4.00
C GLN A 99 2.83 -16.25 -5.14
N TYR A 100 2.95 -15.77 -6.39
CA TYR A 100 2.95 -16.61 -7.58
C TYR A 100 4.18 -17.51 -7.64
N ALA A 101 5.34 -16.99 -7.24
CA ALA A 101 6.56 -17.78 -7.18
C ALA A 101 6.41 -18.96 -6.21
N PHE A 102 5.89 -18.74 -5.00
CA PHE A 102 5.69 -19.80 -4.02
C PHE A 102 4.61 -20.81 -4.45
N LEU A 103 3.53 -20.35 -5.08
CA LEU A 103 2.44 -21.24 -5.53
C LEU A 103 2.81 -22.09 -6.74
N TYR A 104 3.54 -21.53 -7.72
CA TYR A 104 3.70 -22.16 -9.03
C TYR A 104 5.18 -22.43 -9.39
N ALA A 105 6.07 -21.46 -9.18
CA ALA A 105 7.47 -21.60 -9.60
C ALA A 105 8.26 -22.58 -8.71
N MET A 106 8.18 -22.44 -7.38
CA MET A 106 8.94 -23.31 -6.47
C MET A 106 8.58 -24.80 -6.62
N PRO A 107 7.29 -25.19 -6.76
CA PRO A 107 6.93 -26.57 -7.06
C PRO A 107 7.48 -27.08 -8.39
N ALA A 108 7.43 -26.24 -9.43
CA ALA A 108 7.96 -26.60 -10.75
C ALA A 108 9.48 -26.82 -10.73
N LEU A 109 10.20 -26.19 -9.79
CA LEU A 109 11.62 -26.39 -9.54
C LEU A 109 11.94 -27.60 -8.64
N GLY A 110 10.95 -28.43 -8.28
CA GLY A 110 11.14 -29.59 -7.41
C GLY A 110 11.17 -29.27 -5.91
N LEU A 111 10.69 -28.09 -5.51
CA LEU A 111 10.65 -27.63 -4.11
C LEU A 111 9.20 -27.43 -3.61
N PRO A 112 8.34 -28.48 -3.61
CA PRO A 112 6.91 -28.33 -3.32
C PRO A 112 6.61 -27.87 -1.88
N ALA A 113 7.49 -28.16 -0.91
CA ALA A 113 7.34 -27.70 0.46
C ALA A 113 7.35 -26.16 0.58
N LEU A 114 8.03 -25.47 -0.34
CA LEU A 114 8.08 -24.00 -0.35
C LEU A 114 6.75 -23.35 -0.73
N ARG A 115 5.74 -24.12 -1.18
CA ARG A 115 4.36 -23.61 -1.33
C ARG A 115 3.80 -23.08 -0.01
N ALA A 116 4.23 -23.64 1.12
CA ALA A 116 3.81 -23.17 2.44
C ALA A 116 4.22 -21.71 2.71
N LEU A 117 5.26 -21.20 2.03
CA LEU A 117 5.66 -19.80 2.11
C LEU A 117 4.61 -18.84 1.55
N HIS A 118 3.64 -19.29 0.75
CA HIS A 118 2.49 -18.48 0.33
C HIS A 118 1.74 -17.88 1.54
N ALA A 119 1.44 -18.71 2.55
CA ALA A 119 0.76 -18.26 3.76
C ALA A 119 1.63 -17.32 4.61
N VAL A 120 2.92 -17.63 4.75
CA VAL A 120 3.88 -16.76 5.47
C VAL A 120 4.03 -15.41 4.77
N ASN A 121 4.11 -15.41 3.45
CA ASN A 121 4.22 -14.21 2.63
C ASN A 121 2.94 -13.35 2.70
N ALA A 122 1.76 -13.95 2.85
CA ALA A 122 0.53 -13.19 3.10
C ALA A 122 0.59 -12.38 4.41
N LEU A 123 1.21 -12.93 5.47
CA LEU A 123 1.45 -12.20 6.72
C LEU A 123 2.44 -11.03 6.52
N ALA A 124 3.49 -11.25 5.74
CA ALA A 124 4.44 -10.19 5.39
C ALA A 124 3.75 -9.06 4.59
N MET A 125 2.93 -9.41 3.59
CA MET A 125 2.13 -8.45 2.82
C MET A 125 1.17 -7.66 3.71
N PHE A 126 0.49 -8.33 4.64
CA PHE A 126 -0.39 -7.67 5.62
C PHE A 126 0.37 -6.63 6.46
N TRP A 127 1.53 -7.02 7.00
CA TRP A 127 2.36 -6.11 7.78
C TRP A 127 2.84 -4.92 6.95
N VAL A 128 3.29 -5.15 5.71
CA VAL A 128 3.71 -4.07 4.80
C VAL A 128 2.55 -3.12 4.49
N ALA A 129 1.35 -3.62 4.19
CA ALA A 129 0.18 -2.78 3.92
C ALA A 129 -0.21 -1.93 5.14
N LEU A 130 -0.20 -2.51 6.35
CA LEU A 130 -0.42 -1.77 7.59
C LEU A 130 0.62 -0.67 7.77
N ARG A 131 1.91 -0.98 7.60
CA ARG A 131 2.99 0.00 7.72
C ARG A 131 2.86 1.10 6.67
N LEU A 132 2.45 0.75 5.45
CA LEU A 132 2.23 1.72 4.39
C LEU A 132 1.15 2.74 4.77
N GLY A 133 0.00 2.26 5.27
CA GLY A 133 -1.08 3.12 5.75
C GLY A 133 -0.64 4.00 6.92
N GLN A 134 -0.01 3.41 7.94
CA GLN A 134 0.47 4.13 9.13
C GLN A 134 1.46 5.25 8.77
N ARG A 135 2.47 4.96 7.94
CA ARG A 135 3.51 5.93 7.57
C ARG A 135 2.94 7.03 6.68
N THR A 136 2.02 6.69 5.78
CA THR A 136 1.31 7.67 4.95
C THR A 136 0.48 8.59 5.83
N TRP A 137 -0.32 8.04 6.75
CA TRP A 137 -1.11 8.82 7.70
C TRP A 137 -0.24 9.78 8.53
N GLN A 138 0.85 9.28 9.11
CA GLN A 138 1.78 10.10 9.89
C GLN A 138 2.40 11.24 9.07
N GLN A 139 2.77 10.99 7.82
CA GLN A 139 3.33 12.03 6.96
C GLN A 139 2.28 13.09 6.56
N LEU A 140 1.00 12.72 6.45
CA LEU A 140 -0.07 13.64 6.07
C LEU A 140 -0.61 14.45 7.24
N TYR A 141 -0.78 13.84 8.41
CA TYR A 141 -1.49 14.43 9.55
C TYR A 141 -0.64 14.58 10.82
N GLY A 142 0.49 13.88 10.92
CA GLY A 142 1.35 13.90 12.10
C GLY A 142 2.17 15.19 12.28
N GLY A 143 2.31 16.01 11.23
CA GLY A 143 3.01 17.30 11.30
C GLY A 143 2.13 18.48 11.75
N GLU A 144 0.80 18.36 11.66
CA GLU A 144 -0.14 19.45 12.00
C GLU A 144 -0.25 19.65 13.52
N ALA A 145 -0.12 18.58 14.32
CA ALA A 145 -0.20 18.64 15.79
C ALA A 145 0.90 19.51 16.43
N THR A 146 2.11 19.55 15.86
CA THR A 146 3.22 20.35 16.41
C THR A 146 3.18 21.84 16.05
N ARG A 147 2.26 22.26 15.18
CA ARG A 147 2.17 23.63 14.68
C ARG A 147 1.09 24.47 15.36
N HIS A 148 0.18 23.84 16.12
CA HIS A 148 -0.86 24.56 16.87
C HIS A 148 -0.41 24.98 18.27
N ASP A 149 0.71 24.43 18.76
CA ASP A 149 1.28 24.71 20.08
C ASP A 149 2.50 25.66 20.04
N ARG A 150 2.70 26.43 18.96
CA ARG A 150 3.75 27.46 18.85
C ARG A 150 3.22 28.79 18.35
#